data_AF-A0A3D0G2L4-F1
#
_entry.id   AF-A0A3D0G2L4-F1
#
_cell.length_a   1.000
_cell.length_b   1.000
_cell.length_c   1.000
_cell.angle_alpha   90.00
_cell.angle_beta   90.00
_cell.angle_gamma   90.00
#
_symmetry.space_group_name_H-M   'P 1'
#
loop_
_entity.id
_entity.type
_entity.pdbx_description
1 polymer ?
#
loop_
_entity_poly.entity_id
_entity_poly.type
_entity_poly.pdbx_seq_one_letter_code
_entity_poly.pdbx_strand_id
1 'polypeptide(L)'
;MSIPMAHEIRRFDVLDSTNDYCFRAQEELRSGSVVMASYQTQGKGTQGRKWSSDRDENLLFSILYKDESFTSSPLFSHRVALAIVFALREYSLTPQIKWPNDILVDHRKIAGILIETSGGSCVVGIGINVNQTKFPQDLRMPATSLIQQVKQRHEPLALLLKVLDALDEVLTLDDETLLVNYKAVLYQLGLPCVVKQKEDTVVATITDIDFDGSLIATDIDRNKIKIHSKAMIDIE
;
A
#
# COMPACT_ATOMS: atom_id res chain seq x y z
N MET A 1 -19.58 -4.43 -3.82
CA MET A 1 -20.19 -3.67 -2.71
C MET A 1 -19.90 -2.20 -3.00
N SER A 2 -20.87 -1.41 -3.48
CA SER A 2 -20.65 0.00 -3.80
C SER A 2 -21.42 0.86 -2.80
N ILE A 3 -20.70 1.51 -1.89
CA ILE A 3 -21.21 2.66 -1.16
C ILE A 3 -20.20 3.76 -1.47
N PRO A 4 -20.61 4.87 -2.11
CA PRO A 4 -19.80 6.08 -2.09
C PRO A 4 -19.66 6.48 -0.63
N MET A 5 -18.47 6.29 -0.05
CA MET A 5 -18.27 6.57 1.36
C MET A 5 -18.03 8.07 1.48
N ALA A 6 -19.00 8.80 2.01
CA ALA A 6 -18.73 10.17 2.46
C ALA A 6 -17.65 10.09 3.56
N HIS A 7 -16.40 10.34 3.19
CA HIS A 7 -15.26 10.22 4.09
C HIS A 7 -15.29 11.37 5.10
N GLU A 8 -15.53 11.07 6.37
CA GLU A 8 -15.24 11.98 7.47
C GLU A 8 -13.71 12.00 7.67
N ILE A 9 -13.07 13.14 7.37
CA ILE A 9 -11.63 13.31 7.53
C ILE A 9 -11.33 14.01 8.86
N ARG A 10 -10.71 13.31 9.80
CA ARG A 10 -10.17 13.87 11.05
C ARG A 10 -8.67 14.10 10.91
N ARG A 11 -8.23 15.34 11.17
CA ARG A 11 -6.83 15.77 11.02
C ARG A 11 -6.21 16.06 12.39
N PHE A 12 -4.98 15.59 12.57
CA PHE A 12 -4.21 15.77 13.81
C PHE A 12 -2.80 16.28 13.49
N ASP A 13 -2.26 17.15 14.34
CA ASP A 13 -0.87 17.61 14.18
C ASP A 13 0.14 16.50 14.53
N VAL A 14 -0.19 15.68 15.53
CA VAL A 14 0.65 14.58 16.01
C VAL A 14 -0.22 13.45 16.51
N LEU A 15 0.11 12.23 16.09
CA LEU A 15 -0.37 10.99 16.71
C LEU A 15 0.81 10.06 17.03
N ASP A 16 0.55 9.01 17.80
CA ASP A 16 1.46 7.86 17.87
C ASP A 16 1.41 7.08 16.56
N SER A 17 0.22 6.62 16.17
CA SER A 17 -0.07 5.97 14.91
C SER A 17 -1.53 6.25 14.54
N THR A 18 -1.80 6.60 13.28
CA THR A 18 -3.16 6.76 12.75
C THR A 18 -3.93 5.44 12.84
N ASN A 19 -3.26 4.29 12.64
CA ASN A 19 -3.89 2.97 12.85
C ASN A 19 -4.38 2.77 14.29
N ASP A 20 -3.52 3.01 15.28
CA ASP A 20 -3.85 2.83 16.69
C ASP A 20 -4.95 3.81 17.13
N TYR A 21 -4.91 5.05 16.62
CA TYR A 21 -5.98 6.00 16.85
C TYR A 21 -7.32 5.49 16.32
N CYS A 22 -7.38 4.95 15.10
CA CYS A 22 -8.61 4.39 14.54
C CYS A 22 -9.20 3.28 15.43
N PHE A 23 -8.37 2.39 15.98
CA PHE A 23 -8.85 1.34 16.89
C PHE A 23 -9.32 1.90 18.23
N ARG A 24 -8.60 2.88 18.81
CA ARG A 24 -9.01 3.51 20.08
C ARG A 24 -10.31 4.30 19.95
N ALA A 25 -10.48 5.01 18.84
CA ALA A 25 -11.63 5.87 18.57
C ALA A 25 -12.73 5.16 17.76
N GLN A 26 -12.67 3.82 17.62
CA GLN A 26 -13.57 3.10 16.70
C GLN A 26 -15.05 3.34 17.00
N GLU A 27 -15.46 3.50 18.26
CA GLU A 27 -16.84 3.80 18.64
C GLU A 27 -17.30 5.19 18.19
N GLU A 28 -16.39 6.16 18.16
CA GLU A 28 -16.65 7.54 17.76
C GLU A 28 -16.59 7.77 16.24
N LEU A 29 -15.93 6.85 15.54
CA LEU A 29 -15.72 6.90 14.09
C LEU A 29 -16.80 6.13 13.35
N ARG A 30 -17.15 6.59 12.15
CA ARG A 30 -17.98 5.83 11.21
C ARG A 30 -17.11 4.87 10.40
N SER A 31 -17.69 3.78 9.89
CA SER A 31 -17.02 3.02 8.84
C SER A 31 -16.71 3.96 7.66
N GLY A 32 -15.54 3.81 7.05
CA GLY A 32 -14.98 4.71 6.04
C GLY A 32 -14.36 6.01 6.55
N SER A 33 -14.33 6.26 7.87
CA SER A 33 -13.67 7.46 8.41
C SER A 33 -12.18 7.45 8.15
N VAL A 34 -11.63 8.62 7.84
CA VAL A 34 -10.23 8.83 7.53
C VAL A 34 -9.58 9.61 8.67
N VAL A 35 -8.49 9.08 9.22
CA VAL A 35 -7.68 9.74 10.24
C VAL A 35 -6.33 10.06 9.62
N MET A 36 -5.98 11.34 9.56
CA MET A 36 -4.72 11.83 9.00
C MET A 36 -3.90 12.53 10.09
N ALA A 37 -2.59 12.34 10.07
CA ALA A 37 -1.66 13.02 10.96
C ALA A 37 -0.51 13.70 10.20
N SER A 38 -0.16 14.92 10.60
CA SER A 38 1.05 15.60 10.10
C SER A 38 2.35 14.93 10.54
N TYR A 39 2.33 14.20 11.65
CA TYR A 39 3.48 13.47 12.17
C TYR A 39 3.04 12.27 13.03
N GLN A 40 3.77 11.16 12.94
CA GLN A 40 3.59 9.98 13.78
C GLN A 40 4.83 9.72 14.64
N THR A 41 4.68 9.71 15.96
CA THR A 41 5.79 9.40 16.88
C THR A 41 6.16 7.91 16.91
N GLN A 42 5.22 7.05 16.54
CA GLN A 42 5.36 5.59 16.52
C GLN A 42 4.81 5.00 15.21
N GLY A 43 5.11 5.65 14.09
CA GLY A 43 4.68 5.19 12.77
C GLY A 43 5.06 3.73 12.51
N LYS A 44 4.09 2.93 12.07
CA LYS A 44 4.22 1.48 11.89
C LYS A 44 4.34 1.08 10.43
N GLY A 45 5.12 0.04 10.19
CA GLY A 45 5.17 -0.72 8.95
C GLY A 45 4.96 -2.20 9.22
N THR A 46 4.85 -3.00 8.16
CA THR A 46 4.64 -4.44 8.28
C THR A 46 5.83 -5.14 8.94
N GLN A 47 5.58 -6.27 9.60
CA GLN A 47 6.59 -7.08 10.31
C GLN A 47 7.34 -6.30 11.41
N GLY A 48 6.65 -5.40 12.12
CA GLY A 48 7.22 -4.63 13.24
C GLY A 48 8.20 -3.52 12.82
N ARG A 49 8.33 -3.25 11.51
CA ARG A 49 9.16 -2.16 11.00
C ARG A 49 8.55 -0.82 11.37
N LYS A 50 9.39 0.22 11.42
CA LYS A 50 8.93 1.60 11.65
C LYS A 50 8.76 2.33 10.33
N TRP A 51 7.71 3.14 10.23
CA TRP A 51 7.58 4.16 9.19
C TRP A 51 8.18 5.47 9.71
N SER A 52 9.20 5.99 9.03
CA SER A 52 9.86 7.24 9.38
C SER A 52 9.39 8.35 8.45
N SER A 53 9.02 9.49 9.04
CA SER A 53 8.51 10.65 8.31
C SER A 53 8.87 11.93 9.05
N ASP A 54 9.31 12.95 8.31
CA ASP A 54 9.38 14.31 8.85
C ASP A 54 7.98 14.93 8.97
N ARG A 55 7.82 15.84 9.92
CA ARG A 55 6.56 16.54 10.17
C ARG A 55 6.13 17.34 8.93
N ASP A 56 4.85 17.27 8.58
CA ASP A 56 4.21 17.98 7.45
C ASP A 56 4.78 17.65 6.05
N GLU A 57 5.71 16.69 5.97
CA GLU A 57 6.35 16.33 4.71
C GLU A 57 5.65 15.19 3.98
N ASN A 58 4.84 14.37 4.66
CA ASN A 58 4.27 13.16 4.06
C ASN A 58 2.77 13.05 4.32
N LEU A 59 2.10 12.27 3.47
CA LEU A 59 0.71 11.89 3.68
C LEU A 59 0.67 10.62 4.53
N LEU A 60 0.22 10.76 5.77
CA LEU A 60 0.10 9.67 6.74
C LEU A 60 -1.36 9.60 7.17
N PHE A 61 -2.05 8.52 6.80
CA PHE A 61 -3.46 8.38 7.15
C PHE A 61 -3.88 6.93 7.29
N SER A 62 -5.03 6.73 7.92
CA SER A 62 -5.69 5.44 8.03
C SER A 62 -7.17 5.55 7.74
N ILE A 63 -7.74 4.50 7.15
CA ILE A 63 -9.18 4.36 6.93
C ILE A 63 -9.70 3.25 7.84
N LEU A 64 -10.74 3.53 8.63
CA LEU A 64 -11.43 2.54 9.46
C LEU A 64 -12.60 1.91 8.70
N TYR A 65 -12.63 0.60 8.59
CA TYR A 65 -13.80 -0.17 8.14
C TYR A 65 -14.33 -1.00 9.31
N LYS A 66 -15.60 -0.79 9.69
CA LYS A 66 -16.29 -1.57 10.73
C LYS A 66 -16.86 -2.88 10.18
N ASP A 67 -16.07 -3.56 9.36
CA ASP A 67 -16.43 -4.80 8.72
C ASP A 67 -15.14 -5.56 8.40
N GLU A 68 -14.93 -6.71 9.04
CA GLU A 68 -13.78 -7.56 8.78
C GLU A 68 -13.84 -8.28 7.43
N SER A 69 -15.00 -8.29 6.76
CA SER A 69 -15.16 -8.88 5.44
C SER A 69 -14.24 -8.24 4.39
N PHE A 70 -13.85 -6.97 4.58
CA PHE A 70 -12.82 -6.33 3.77
C PHE A 70 -11.49 -7.08 3.82
N THR A 71 -11.09 -7.65 4.96
CA THR A 71 -9.89 -8.49 5.04
C THR A 71 -10.13 -9.94 4.66
N SER A 72 -11.38 -10.40 4.65
CA SER A 72 -11.73 -11.71 4.10
C SER A 72 -11.58 -11.76 2.58
N SER A 73 -11.67 -10.60 1.90
CA SER A 73 -11.28 -10.50 0.49
C SER A 73 -9.75 -10.45 0.36
N PRO A 74 -9.12 -11.48 -0.23
CA PRO A 74 -7.67 -11.52 -0.40
C PRO A 74 -7.14 -10.40 -1.31
N LEU A 75 -8.02 -9.82 -2.13
CA LEU A 75 -7.70 -8.77 -3.09
C LEU A 75 -7.92 -7.36 -2.56
N PHE A 76 -8.38 -7.18 -1.31
CA PHE A 76 -8.63 -5.85 -0.79
C PHE A 76 -7.34 -5.01 -0.69
N SER A 77 -6.21 -5.58 -0.27
CA SER A 77 -4.92 -4.89 -0.32
C SER A 77 -4.51 -4.51 -1.75
N HIS A 78 -4.90 -5.30 -2.74
CA HIS A 78 -4.63 -5.05 -4.16
C HIS A 78 -5.43 -3.86 -4.66
N ARG A 79 -6.69 -3.73 -4.21
CA ARG A 79 -7.56 -2.57 -4.48
C ARG A 79 -6.94 -1.29 -3.93
N VAL A 80 -6.49 -1.32 -2.68
CA VAL A 80 -5.81 -0.17 -2.04
C VAL A 80 -4.53 0.20 -2.80
N ALA A 81 -3.71 -0.78 -3.17
CA ALA A 81 -2.48 -0.54 -3.92
C ALA A 81 -2.75 0.07 -5.30
N LEU A 82 -3.76 -0.43 -6.02
CA LEU A 82 -4.13 0.09 -7.32
C LEU A 82 -4.69 1.52 -7.24
N ALA A 83 -5.47 1.83 -6.21
CA ALA A 83 -5.95 3.20 -5.95
C ALA A 83 -4.80 4.19 -5.78
N ILE A 84 -3.77 3.82 -5.01
CA ILE A 84 -2.57 4.65 -4.84
C ILE A 84 -1.82 4.83 -6.17
N VAL A 85 -1.69 3.77 -6.99
CA VAL A 85 -1.10 3.84 -8.33
C VAL A 85 -1.86 4.84 -9.21
N PHE A 86 -3.19 4.77 -9.24
CA PHE A 86 -4.02 5.66 -10.04
C PHE A 86 -3.88 7.13 -9.61
N ALA A 87 -3.94 7.40 -8.30
CA ALA A 87 -3.71 8.74 -7.77
C ALA A 87 -2.32 9.30 -8.09
N LEU A 88 -1.27 8.46 -8.08
CA LEU A 88 0.10 8.89 -8.40
C LEU A 88 0.31 9.11 -9.91
N ARG A 89 -0.43 8.43 -10.78
CA ARG A 89 -0.37 8.65 -12.24
C ARG A 89 -0.83 10.04 -12.66
N GLU A 90 -1.70 10.67 -11.89
CA GLU A 90 -2.11 12.06 -12.12
C GLU A 90 -0.94 13.06 -12.03
N TYR A 91 0.18 12.65 -11.41
CA TYR A 91 1.42 13.42 -11.36
C TYR A 91 2.41 13.04 -12.48
N SER A 92 1.93 12.38 -13.53
CA SER A 92 2.75 11.90 -14.67
C SER A 92 3.86 10.92 -14.26
N LEU A 93 3.66 10.19 -13.16
CA LEU A 93 4.54 9.12 -12.72
C LEU A 93 4.14 7.77 -13.32
N THR A 94 5.08 6.84 -13.33
CA THR A 94 4.89 5.43 -13.73
C THR A 94 5.01 4.50 -12.51
N PRO A 95 4.12 4.61 -11.51
CA PRO A 95 4.22 3.80 -10.30
C PRO A 95 3.99 2.32 -10.58
N GLN A 96 4.71 1.48 -9.85
CA GLN A 96 4.61 0.02 -9.90
C GLN A 96 4.30 -0.53 -8.52
N ILE A 97 3.54 -1.62 -8.45
CA ILE A 97 3.19 -2.29 -7.21
C ILE A 97 4.24 -3.37 -6.94
N LYS A 98 5.07 -3.16 -5.91
CA LYS A 98 5.88 -4.24 -5.35
C LYS A 98 5.04 -5.00 -4.35
N TRP A 99 4.52 -6.13 -4.82
CA TRP A 99 3.72 -7.02 -4.00
C TRP A 99 4.47 -7.40 -2.70
N PRO A 100 3.78 -7.49 -1.55
CA PRO A 100 2.33 -7.32 -1.40
C PRO A 100 1.86 -5.89 -1.10
N ASN A 101 2.72 -4.99 -0.62
CA ASN A 101 2.28 -3.81 0.14
C ASN A 101 3.02 -2.50 -0.18
N ASP A 102 3.98 -2.51 -1.12
CA ASP A 102 4.81 -1.34 -1.42
C ASP A 102 4.51 -0.79 -2.82
N ILE A 103 4.52 0.53 -2.96
CA ILE A 103 4.45 1.20 -4.28
C ILE A 103 5.81 1.81 -4.58
N LEU A 104 6.30 1.58 -5.78
CA LEU A 104 7.60 2.04 -6.27
C LEU A 104 7.44 3.04 -7.41
N VAL A 105 8.39 3.98 -7.51
CA VAL A 105 8.65 4.81 -8.68
C VAL A 105 10.16 4.78 -8.92
N ASP A 106 10.59 4.50 -10.14
CA ASP A 106 12.01 4.27 -10.50
C ASP A 106 12.73 3.30 -9.55
N HIS A 107 12.11 2.15 -9.27
CA HIS A 107 12.66 1.14 -8.35
C HIS A 107 12.86 1.64 -6.90
N ARG A 108 12.25 2.77 -6.51
CA ARG A 108 12.34 3.34 -5.17
C ARG A 108 10.97 3.45 -4.53
N LYS A 109 10.88 3.11 -3.25
CA LYS A 109 9.62 3.10 -2.50
C LYS A 109 9.09 4.51 -2.29
N ILE A 110 7.87 4.77 -2.77
CA ILE A 110 7.15 6.03 -2.57
C ILE A 110 5.98 5.88 -1.58
N ALA A 111 5.37 4.69 -1.48
CA ALA A 111 4.27 4.45 -0.56
C ALA A 111 4.32 3.04 0.05
N GLY A 112 3.65 2.87 1.18
CA GLY A 112 3.45 1.58 1.84
C GLY A 112 2.06 1.47 2.45
N ILE A 113 1.57 0.23 2.49
CA ILE A 113 0.24 -0.12 3.00
C ILE A 113 0.41 -1.04 4.22
N LEU A 114 -0.38 -0.80 5.27
CA LEU A 114 -0.45 -1.63 6.47
C LEU A 114 -1.91 -1.86 6.84
N ILE A 115 -2.39 -3.08 6.63
CA ILE A 115 -3.75 -3.49 7.02
C ILE A 115 -3.67 -4.26 8.33
N GLU A 116 -4.45 -3.83 9.31
CA GLU A 116 -4.57 -4.48 10.63
C GLU A 116 -6.04 -4.74 10.94
N THR A 117 -6.33 -5.80 11.69
CA THR A 117 -7.69 -6.16 12.12
C THR A 117 -7.75 -6.34 13.63
N SER A 118 -8.85 -5.89 14.23
CA SER A 118 -9.12 -6.06 15.66
C SER A 118 -10.61 -5.86 15.94
N GLY A 119 -11.20 -6.72 16.78
CA GLY A 119 -12.58 -6.55 17.26
C GLY A 119 -13.63 -6.45 16.16
N GLY A 120 -13.48 -7.20 15.05
CA GLY A 120 -14.39 -7.14 13.90
C GLY A 120 -14.23 -5.91 12.99
N SER A 121 -13.23 -5.06 13.27
CA SER A 121 -12.87 -3.90 12.45
C SER A 121 -11.57 -4.13 11.69
N CYS A 122 -11.46 -3.49 10.52
CA CYS A 122 -10.28 -3.44 9.67
C CYS A 122 -9.78 -1.99 9.59
N VAL A 123 -8.48 -1.78 9.75
CA VAL A 123 -7.86 -0.46 9.58
C VAL A 123 -6.80 -0.55 8.50
N VAL A 124 -6.92 0.32 7.49
CA VAL A 124 -5.99 0.43 6.36
C VAL A 124 -5.12 1.66 6.57
N GLY A 125 -3.90 1.46 7.03
CA GLY A 125 -2.87 2.50 7.13
C GLY A 125 -2.11 2.68 5.83
N ILE A 126 -1.96 3.92 5.38
CA ILE A 126 -1.27 4.29 4.16
C ILE A 126 -0.29 5.43 4.47
N GLY A 127 0.98 5.20 4.14
CA GLY A 127 2.01 6.22 4.15
C GLY A 127 2.48 6.50 2.73
N ILE A 128 2.44 7.77 2.30
CA ILE A 128 2.98 8.22 1.01
C ILE A 128 4.01 9.31 1.23
N ASN A 129 5.20 9.14 0.67
CA ASN A 129 6.27 10.11 0.72
C ASN A 129 5.98 11.27 -0.25
N VAL A 130 5.70 12.47 0.27
CA VAL A 130 5.25 13.60 -0.56
C VAL A 130 6.37 14.60 -0.78
N ASN A 131 6.77 15.32 0.27
CA ASN A 131 7.73 16.41 0.22
C ASN A 131 9.07 16.07 0.90
N GLN A 132 9.19 14.90 1.54
CA GLN A 132 10.43 14.50 2.20
C GLN A 132 11.58 14.34 1.19
N THR A 133 12.71 15.00 1.47
CA THR A 133 13.88 15.01 0.56
C THR A 133 15.03 14.14 1.05
N LYS A 134 15.00 13.72 2.32
CA LYS A 134 16.05 12.91 2.95
C LYS A 134 15.44 11.62 3.49
N PHE A 135 16.11 10.51 3.23
CA PHE A 135 15.73 9.19 3.72
C PHE A 135 16.96 8.52 4.34
N PRO A 136 16.77 7.61 5.32
CA PRO A 136 17.86 6.77 5.82
C PRO A 136 18.52 6.00 4.66
N GLN A 137 19.85 5.83 4.72
CA GLN A 137 20.61 5.14 3.67
C GLN A 137 20.55 3.61 3.77
N ASP A 138 20.18 3.09 4.93
CA ASP A 138 20.15 1.67 5.30
C ASP A 138 18.78 1.00 5.08
N LEU A 139 17.93 1.60 4.25
CA LEU A 139 16.63 1.02 3.90
C LEU A 139 16.81 -0.18 2.96
N ARG A 140 16.15 -1.30 3.26
CA ARG A 140 16.11 -2.50 2.37
C ARG A 140 15.71 -2.17 0.94
N MET A 141 14.83 -1.19 0.77
CA MET A 141 14.42 -0.66 -0.52
C MET A 141 14.67 0.84 -0.47
N PRO A 142 15.46 1.42 -1.41
CA PRO A 142 15.68 2.86 -1.41
C PRO A 142 14.34 3.60 -1.54
N ALA A 143 14.20 4.72 -0.84
CA ALA A 143 12.96 5.50 -0.85
C ALA A 143 13.04 6.68 -1.83
N THR A 144 11.89 7.12 -2.32
CA THR A 144 11.70 8.36 -3.07
C THR A 144 10.45 9.07 -2.55
N SER A 145 10.27 10.32 -2.94
CA SER A 145 9.05 11.11 -2.69
C SER A 145 8.55 11.80 -3.94
N LEU A 146 7.32 12.32 -3.88
CA LEU A 146 6.72 13.10 -4.96
C LEU A 146 7.58 14.32 -5.34
N ILE A 147 8.12 15.08 -4.38
CA ILE A 147 9.00 16.22 -4.65
C ILE A 147 10.30 15.80 -5.33
N GLN A 148 10.84 14.62 -5.01
CA GLN A 148 12.06 14.13 -5.65
C GLN A 148 11.80 13.71 -7.11
N GLN A 149 10.58 13.28 -7.42
CA GLN A 149 10.17 12.82 -8.74
C GLN A 149 9.70 13.96 -9.65
N VAL A 150 8.84 14.83 -9.12
CA VAL A 150 8.15 15.90 -9.88
C VAL A 150 8.85 17.27 -9.72
N LYS A 151 9.78 17.40 -8.77
CA LYS A 151 10.52 18.64 -8.46
C LYS A 151 9.62 19.80 -7.99
N GLN A 152 8.45 19.47 -7.44
CA GLN A 152 7.49 20.43 -6.93
C GLN A 152 6.96 19.98 -5.57
N ARG A 153 6.64 20.94 -4.67
CA ARG A 153 5.93 20.65 -3.43
C ARG A 153 4.45 20.41 -3.70
N HIS A 154 3.89 19.41 -3.04
CA HIS A 154 2.48 19.07 -3.13
C HIS A 154 1.82 19.09 -1.76
N GLU A 155 0.54 19.42 -1.74
CA GLU A 155 -0.23 19.48 -0.51
C GLU A 155 -0.75 18.05 -0.18
N PRO A 156 -0.42 17.47 1.00
CA PRO A 156 -0.78 16.10 1.32
C PRO A 156 -2.29 15.80 1.31
N LEU A 157 -3.15 16.75 1.71
CA LEU A 157 -4.60 16.56 1.65
C LEU A 157 -5.12 16.46 0.21
N ALA A 158 -4.57 17.22 -0.74
CA ALA A 158 -4.92 17.12 -2.15
C ALA A 158 -4.58 15.74 -2.72
N LEU A 159 -3.44 15.16 -2.32
CA LEU A 159 -3.11 13.78 -2.66
C LEU A 159 -4.05 12.78 -1.98
N LEU A 160 -4.43 13.01 -0.72
CA LEU A 160 -5.39 12.16 -0.01
C LEU A 160 -6.71 12.08 -0.77
N LEU A 161 -7.27 13.22 -1.20
CA LEU A 161 -8.53 13.25 -1.94
C LEU A 161 -8.46 12.42 -3.23
N LYS A 162 -7.36 12.54 -4.00
CA LYS A 162 -7.13 11.72 -5.20
C LYS A 162 -7.07 10.22 -4.89
N VAL A 163 -6.44 9.85 -3.77
CA VAL A 163 -6.39 8.44 -3.34
C VAL A 163 -7.77 7.93 -2.94
N LEU A 164 -8.58 8.74 -2.26
CA LEU A 164 -9.95 8.36 -1.88
C LEU A 164 -10.86 8.23 -3.11
N ASP A 165 -10.80 9.18 -4.05
CA ASP A 165 -11.56 9.11 -5.30
C ASP A 165 -11.20 7.84 -6.10
N ALA A 166 -9.90 7.57 -6.25
CA ALA A 166 -9.42 6.36 -6.92
C ALA A 166 -9.78 5.07 -6.15
N LEU A 167 -9.84 5.12 -4.82
CA LEU A 167 -10.23 3.98 -4.00
C LEU A 167 -11.71 3.64 -4.20
N ASP A 168 -12.58 4.65 -4.18
CA ASP A 168 -14.01 4.48 -4.44
C ASP A 168 -14.24 3.85 -5.82
N GLU A 169 -13.53 4.32 -6.86
CA GLU A 169 -13.59 3.71 -8.19
C GLU A 169 -13.12 2.24 -8.17
N VAL A 170 -11.93 1.98 -7.61
CA VAL A 170 -11.32 0.64 -7.60
C VAL A 170 -12.13 -0.36 -6.78
N LEU A 171 -12.85 0.08 -5.73
CA LEU A 171 -13.73 -0.78 -4.94
C LEU A 171 -14.95 -1.28 -5.72
N THR A 172 -15.33 -0.62 -6.83
CA THR A 172 -16.42 -1.05 -7.70
C THR A 172 -16.02 -2.07 -8.77
N LEU A 173 -14.72 -2.22 -9.04
CA LEU A 173 -14.24 -3.14 -10.07
C LEU A 173 -14.54 -4.60 -9.68
N ASP A 174 -14.93 -5.43 -10.64
CA ASP A 174 -14.91 -6.88 -10.45
C ASP A 174 -13.47 -7.39 -10.29
N ASP A 175 -13.32 -8.62 -9.78
CA ASP A 175 -12.00 -9.19 -9.48
C ASP A 175 -11.17 -9.45 -10.75
N GLU A 176 -11.78 -9.80 -11.88
CA GLU A 176 -11.05 -10.03 -13.14
C GLU A 176 -10.43 -8.72 -13.64
N THR A 177 -11.23 -7.65 -13.71
CA THR A 177 -10.78 -6.32 -14.10
C THR A 177 -9.72 -5.78 -13.13
N LEU A 178 -9.89 -5.99 -11.83
CA LEU A 178 -8.89 -5.64 -10.83
C LEU A 178 -7.54 -6.31 -11.11
N LEU A 179 -7.54 -7.64 -11.30
CA LEU A 179 -6.29 -8.38 -11.51
C LEU A 179 -5.61 -8.03 -12.83
N VAL A 180 -6.37 -7.76 -13.89
CA VAL A 180 -5.82 -7.23 -15.16
C VAL A 180 -5.09 -5.91 -14.92
N ASN A 181 -5.74 -4.97 -14.24
CA ASN A 181 -5.15 -3.65 -13.95
C ASN A 181 -3.95 -3.75 -12.99
N TYR A 182 -4.03 -4.61 -11.97
CA TYR A 182 -2.95 -4.85 -11.02
C TYR A 182 -1.71 -5.41 -11.71
N LYS A 183 -1.88 -6.41 -12.60
CA LYS A 183 -0.78 -7.02 -13.36
C LYS A 183 -0.09 -6.02 -14.29
N ALA A 184 -0.85 -5.11 -14.91
CA ALA A 184 -0.28 -4.10 -15.78
C ALA A 184 0.72 -3.16 -15.07
N VAL A 185 0.71 -3.12 -13.73
CA VAL A 185 1.64 -2.33 -12.91
C VAL A 185 2.43 -3.16 -11.91
N LEU A 186 2.39 -4.48 -12.00
CA LEU A 186 3.10 -5.37 -11.08
C LEU A 186 4.60 -5.27 -11.30
N TYR A 187 5.33 -4.95 -10.22
CA TYR A 187 6.77 -4.84 -10.24
C TYR A 187 7.41 -6.20 -10.58
N GLN A 188 8.35 -6.18 -11.52
CA GLN A 188 9.08 -7.36 -12.03
C GLN A 188 8.25 -8.47 -12.69
N LEU A 189 7.01 -8.18 -13.11
CA LEU A 189 6.26 -9.13 -13.93
C LEU A 189 7.02 -9.48 -15.21
N GLY A 190 7.21 -10.78 -15.46
CA GLY A 190 7.93 -11.30 -16.63
C GLY A 190 9.46 -11.22 -16.52
N LEU A 191 10.01 -10.76 -15.39
CA LEU A 191 11.45 -10.71 -15.16
C LEU A 191 11.91 -11.83 -14.21
N PRO A 192 13.13 -12.38 -14.40
CA PRO A 192 13.74 -13.28 -13.43
C PRO A 192 13.93 -12.59 -12.08
N CYS A 193 13.67 -13.33 -11.01
CA CYS A 193 13.81 -12.89 -9.63
C CYS A 193 14.19 -14.08 -8.73
N VAL A 194 14.56 -13.79 -7.49
CA VAL A 194 14.85 -14.80 -6.48
C VAL A 194 13.67 -14.93 -5.52
N VAL A 195 13.10 -16.13 -5.45
CA VAL A 195 12.02 -16.44 -4.50
C VAL A 195 12.61 -17.22 -3.34
N LYS A 196 12.53 -16.66 -2.12
CA LYS A 196 12.95 -17.33 -0.88
C LYS A 196 11.72 -17.91 -0.17
N GLN A 197 11.62 -19.22 -0.05
CA GLN A 197 10.60 -19.88 0.75
C GLN A 197 11.26 -20.72 1.84
N LYS A 198 11.12 -20.30 3.11
CA LYS A 198 11.79 -20.95 4.25
C LYS A 198 13.31 -21.01 4.05
N GLU A 199 13.89 -22.20 3.91
CA GLU A 199 15.32 -22.42 3.67
C GLU A 199 15.66 -22.55 2.18
N ASP A 200 14.66 -22.69 1.30
CA ASP A 200 14.86 -22.86 -0.13
C ASP A 200 14.91 -21.52 -0.85
N THR A 201 15.87 -21.39 -1.75
CA THR A 201 16.01 -20.24 -2.64
C THR A 201 15.91 -20.73 -4.08
N VAL A 202 14.93 -20.22 -4.83
CA VAL A 202 14.65 -20.64 -6.20
C VAL A 202 14.69 -19.42 -7.12
N VAL A 203 15.42 -19.55 -8.23
CA VAL A 203 15.35 -18.58 -9.33
C VAL A 203 14.09 -18.85 -10.12
N ALA A 204 13.22 -17.85 -10.22
CA ALA A 204 11.93 -17.96 -10.89
C ALA A 204 11.57 -16.66 -11.59
N THR A 205 10.60 -16.69 -12.48
CA THR A 205 10.02 -15.49 -13.11
C THR A 205 8.63 -15.26 -12.53
N ILE A 206 8.32 -14.02 -12.10
CA ILE A 206 6.95 -13.66 -11.71
C ILE A 206 6.09 -13.69 -12.97
N THR A 207 5.01 -14.46 -12.96
CA THR A 207 4.16 -14.68 -14.14
C THR A 207 2.72 -14.26 -13.94
N ASP A 208 2.20 -14.26 -12.71
CA ASP A 208 0.79 -13.94 -12.47
C ASP A 208 0.52 -13.50 -11.02
N ILE A 209 -0.72 -13.10 -10.78
CA ILE A 209 -1.33 -12.96 -9.46
C ILE A 209 -2.62 -13.80 -9.47
N ASP A 210 -2.85 -14.60 -8.42
CA ASP A 210 -4.03 -15.46 -8.32
C ASP A 210 -5.20 -14.72 -7.63
N PHE A 211 -6.42 -15.24 -7.76
CA PHE A 211 -7.62 -14.67 -7.14
C PHE A 211 -7.60 -14.70 -5.62
N ASP A 212 -6.74 -15.53 -5.02
CA ASP A 212 -6.48 -15.52 -3.58
C ASP A 212 -5.38 -14.51 -3.16
N GLY A 213 -4.98 -13.61 -4.07
CA GLY A 213 -4.01 -12.53 -3.83
C GLY A 213 -2.56 -13.01 -3.72
N SER A 214 -2.29 -14.29 -4.00
CA SER A 214 -0.93 -14.82 -4.02
C SER A 214 -0.20 -14.50 -5.33
N LEU A 215 1.12 -14.33 -5.22
CA LEU A 215 1.98 -14.14 -6.37
C LEU A 215 2.32 -15.50 -6.99
N ILE A 216 2.19 -15.61 -8.31
CA ILE A 216 2.56 -16.80 -9.06
C ILE A 216 3.89 -16.55 -9.75
N ALA A 217 4.85 -17.44 -9.51
CA ALA A 217 6.12 -17.48 -10.21
C ALA A 217 6.28 -18.83 -10.93
N THR A 218 7.22 -18.89 -11.87
CA THR A 218 7.56 -20.10 -12.61
C THR A 218 9.07 -20.31 -12.58
N ASP A 219 9.53 -21.46 -12.10
CA ASP A 219 10.95 -21.79 -12.04
C ASP A 219 11.53 -22.16 -13.43
N ILE A 220 12.83 -22.45 -13.46
CA ILE A 220 13.55 -22.85 -14.68
C ILE A 220 13.05 -24.15 -15.31
N ASP A 221 12.44 -25.03 -14.50
CA ASP A 221 11.88 -26.33 -14.93
C ASP A 221 10.39 -26.21 -15.32
N ARG A 222 9.87 -24.98 -15.35
CA ARG A 222 8.46 -24.63 -15.67
C ARG A 222 7.44 -25.07 -14.61
N ASN A 223 7.88 -25.36 -13.39
CA ASN A 223 6.96 -25.60 -12.28
C ASN A 223 6.40 -24.27 -11.77
N LYS A 224 5.09 -24.26 -11.49
CA LYS A 224 4.43 -23.11 -10.85
C LYS A 224 4.72 -23.08 -9.36
N ILE A 225 5.14 -21.92 -8.88
CA ILE A 225 5.38 -21.63 -7.47
C ILE A 225 4.35 -20.60 -7.02
N LYS A 226 3.52 -20.98 -6.04
CA LYS A 226 2.55 -20.08 -5.41
C LYS A 226 3.18 -19.46 -4.17
N ILE A 227 3.15 -18.12 -4.07
CA ILE A 227 3.82 -17.38 -3.01
C ILE A 227 2.79 -16.56 -2.22
N HIS A 228 2.69 -16.86 -0.92
CA HIS A 228 1.78 -16.17 0.00
C HIS A 228 2.50 -15.03 0.73
N SER A 229 1.76 -13.98 1.12
CA SER A 229 2.32 -12.72 1.67
C SER A 229 3.14 -12.86 2.96
N LYS A 230 3.08 -14.02 3.62
CA LYS A 230 3.92 -14.38 4.77
C LYS A 230 5.31 -14.89 4.37
N ALA A 231 5.55 -15.22 3.10
CA ALA A 231 6.85 -15.60 2.59
C ALA A 231 7.71 -14.35 2.33
N MET A 232 9.02 -14.43 2.59
CA MET A 232 9.95 -13.35 2.24
C MET A 232 10.31 -13.46 0.76
N ILE A 233 9.94 -12.46 -0.04
CA ILE A 233 10.45 -12.35 -1.41
C ILE A 233 11.54 -11.27 -1.43
N ASP A 234 12.78 -11.70 -1.58
CA ASP A 234 13.87 -10.81 -1.95
C ASP A 234 13.91 -10.72 -3.46
N ILE A 235 13.14 -9.77 -3.96
CA ILE A 235 13.15 -9.38 -5.36
C ILE A 235 14.41 -8.54 -5.57
N GLU A 236 15.56 -9.20 -5.79
CA GLU A 236 16.82 -8.60 -6.27
C GLU A 236 16.80 -8.46 -7.80
#